data_AF-A0A7C2M9A8-F1
#
_entry.id   AF-A0A7C2M9A8-F1
#
_cell.length_a   1.000
_cell.length_b   1.000
_cell.length_c   1.000
_cell.angle_alpha   90.00
_cell.angle_beta   90.00
_cell.angle_gamma   90.00
#
_symmetry.space_group_name_H-M   'P 1'
#
loop_
_entity.id
_entity.type
_entity.pdbx_description
1 polymer ?
#
loop_
_entity_poly.entity_id
_entity_poly.type
_entity_poly.pdbx_seq_one_letter_code
_entity_poly.pdbx_strand_id
1 'polypeptide(L)'
;MKEPELRTTAASGKTGDNRQKKPSGKLLIVGTVPPPTGGVTVHVSRLLRHLEAREIPYTFCGISEGPMKILRQVTQHKVIHLHASNSYFRCAFALVCFLLGKKLIQTIHGDLGRFSRLRNLCDRISVRLSHT
;
A
#
# COMPACT_ATOMS: atom_id res chain seq x y z
N MET A 1 -2.47 30.02 53.26
CA MET A 1 -2.90 30.37 51.89
C MET A 1 -2.20 29.40 50.96
N LYS A 2 -2.96 28.56 50.24
CA LYS A 2 -2.45 27.36 49.54
C LYS A 2 -1.70 27.76 48.25
N GLU A 3 -0.53 27.16 48.04
CA GLU A 3 0.15 27.15 46.74
C GLU A 3 -0.63 26.27 45.75
N PRO A 4 -0.73 26.64 44.46
CA PRO A 4 -1.32 25.77 43.45
C PRO A 4 -0.31 24.71 42.97
N GLU A 5 -0.69 23.45 43.07
CA GLU A 5 0.04 22.28 42.59
C GLU A 5 0.37 22.39 41.08
N LEU A 6 1.65 22.34 40.75
CA LEU A 6 2.15 22.12 39.40
C LEU A 6 1.97 20.63 39.06
N ARG A 7 0.91 20.29 38.32
CA ARG A 7 0.70 18.94 37.79
C ARG A 7 1.70 18.64 36.67
N THR A 8 2.73 17.86 37.00
CA THR A 8 3.61 17.17 36.04
C THR A 8 2.80 16.11 35.29
N THR A 9 2.46 16.36 34.02
CA THR A 9 1.95 15.31 33.13
C THR A 9 3.13 14.63 32.43
N ALA A 10 3.40 13.42 32.89
CA ALA A 10 4.29 12.48 32.21
C ALA A 10 3.80 12.22 30.78
N ALA A 11 4.64 12.56 29.81
CA ALA A 11 4.48 12.17 28.42
C ALA A 11 4.74 10.65 28.29
N SER A 12 3.68 9.86 28.41
CA SER A 12 3.68 8.44 28.02
C SER A 12 3.24 8.37 26.57
N GLY A 13 4.20 8.10 25.68
CA GLY A 13 3.99 7.93 24.25
C GLY A 13 3.02 6.78 23.97
N LYS A 14 1.85 7.13 23.42
CA LYS A 14 0.87 6.17 22.92
C LYS A 14 0.95 6.12 21.39
N THR A 15 1.61 5.05 20.92
CA THR A 15 1.05 4.05 19.99
C THR A 15 0.08 4.53 18.91
N GLY A 16 0.54 4.46 17.66
CA GLY A 16 -0.30 4.17 16.48
C GLY A 16 -1.19 5.30 15.98
N ASP A 17 -0.61 6.21 15.20
CA ASP A 17 -1.35 7.22 14.44
C ASP A 17 -2.22 6.56 13.35
N ASN A 18 -3.44 6.16 13.74
CA ASN A 18 -4.43 5.54 12.86
C ASN A 18 -5.30 6.63 12.21
N ARG A 19 -4.67 7.64 11.58
CA ARG A 19 -5.40 8.69 10.84
C ARG A 19 -5.69 8.24 9.41
N GLN A 20 -6.66 7.34 9.28
CA GLN A 20 -7.30 7.09 7.99
C GLN A 20 -8.12 8.33 7.60
N LYS A 21 -7.59 9.20 6.71
CA LYS A 21 -8.38 10.28 6.10
C LYS A 21 -9.45 9.64 5.19
N LYS A 22 -10.66 10.18 5.24
CA LYS A 22 -11.90 9.68 4.60
C LYS A 22 -11.66 9.18 3.15
N PRO A 23 -12.13 7.97 2.78
CA PRO A 23 -11.88 7.40 1.47
C PRO A 23 -12.57 8.25 0.39
N SER A 24 -11.79 8.93 -0.45
CA SER A 24 -12.25 9.16 -1.81
C SER A 24 -12.04 7.83 -2.52
N GLY A 25 -13.09 7.19 -3.04
CA GLY A 25 -13.03 5.87 -3.70
C GLY A 25 -12.20 5.83 -4.99
N LYS A 26 -11.19 6.70 -5.13
CA LYS A 26 -10.38 6.88 -6.32
C LYS A 26 -9.08 6.06 -6.26
N LEU A 27 -8.32 6.10 -5.15
CA LEU A 27 -6.99 5.48 -5.06
C LEU A 27 -6.87 4.52 -3.86
N LEU A 28 -6.57 3.26 -4.15
CA LEU A 28 -6.17 2.25 -3.16
C LEU A 28 -4.66 2.01 -3.27
N ILE A 29 -3.95 2.01 -2.14
CA ILE A 29 -2.54 1.64 -2.05
C ILE A 29 -2.46 0.31 -1.32
N VAL A 30 -1.94 -0.71 -2.00
CA VAL A 30 -1.74 -2.05 -1.45
C VAL A 30 -0.25 -2.27 -1.22
N GLY A 31 0.15 -2.50 0.02
CA GLY A 31 1.56 -2.66 0.34
C GLY A 31 1.84 -3.09 1.77
N THR A 32 3.08 -2.88 2.19
CA THR A 32 3.53 -3.12 3.56
C THR A 32 4.17 -1.84 4.09
N VAL A 33 3.83 -1.47 5.32
CA VAL A 33 4.46 -0.37 6.07
C VAL A 33 5.32 -0.96 7.19
N PRO A 34 6.36 -0.27 7.68
CA PRO A 34 7.16 -0.77 8.78
C PRO A 34 6.31 -0.98 10.05
N PRO A 35 6.58 -2.01 10.87
CA PRO A 35 7.55 -3.10 10.68
C PRO A 35 7.00 -4.27 9.81
N PRO A 36 7.84 -5.05 9.08
CA PRO A 36 9.31 -5.11 9.08
C PRO A 36 10.00 -3.97 8.30
N THR A 37 11.24 -3.65 8.66
CA THR A 37 12.02 -2.59 7.99
C THR A 37 12.75 -3.17 6.76
N GLY A 38 12.42 -2.67 5.57
CA GLY A 38 13.06 -3.04 4.31
C GLY A 38 12.85 -1.98 3.25
N GLY A 39 13.51 -2.10 2.09
CA GLY A 39 13.45 -1.07 1.03
C GLY A 39 12.02 -0.75 0.56
N VAL A 40 11.18 -1.78 0.40
CA VAL A 40 9.77 -1.61 0.01
C VAL A 40 8.95 -0.92 1.10
N THR A 41 9.11 -1.30 2.37
CA THR A 41 8.31 -0.74 3.45
C THR A 41 8.65 0.72 3.71
N VAL A 42 9.94 1.08 3.64
CA VAL A 42 10.39 2.48 3.70
C VAL A 42 9.88 3.28 2.50
N HIS A 43 9.91 2.71 1.30
CA HIS A 43 9.36 3.37 0.10
C HIS A 43 7.86 3.66 0.24
N VAL A 44 7.07 2.67 0.69
CA VAL A 44 5.63 2.84 0.90
C VAL A 44 5.37 3.91 1.95
N SER A 45 6.06 3.87 3.10
CA SER A 45 5.93 4.90 4.14
C SER A 45 6.23 6.31 3.61
N ARG A 46 7.29 6.46 2.81
CA ARG A 46 7.60 7.75 2.15
C ARG A 46 6.49 8.15 1.20
N LEU A 47 5.98 7.25 0.36
CA LEU A 47 4.89 7.56 -0.57
C LEU A 47 3.65 8.09 0.18
N LEU A 48 3.21 7.39 1.22
CA LEU A 48 2.05 7.80 2.03
C LEU A 48 2.23 9.21 2.60
N ARG A 49 3.42 9.50 3.17
CA ARG A 49 3.75 10.84 3.69
C ARG A 49 3.66 11.93 2.62
N HIS A 50 4.10 11.65 1.40
CA HIS A 50 4.02 12.62 0.30
C HIS A 50 2.59 12.84 -0.18
N LEU A 51 1.76 11.79 -0.18
CA LEU A 51 0.34 11.91 -0.52
C LEU A 51 -0.41 12.73 0.54
N GLU A 52 -0.12 12.51 1.81
CA GLU A 52 -0.67 13.29 2.92
C GLU A 52 -0.28 14.76 2.83
N ALA A 53 1.00 15.05 2.61
CA ALA A 53 1.50 16.41 2.47
C ALA A 53 0.88 17.17 1.28
N ARG A 54 0.45 16.45 0.24
CA ARG A 54 -0.24 17.00 -0.93
C ARG A 54 -1.76 16.92 -0.83
N GLU A 55 -2.28 16.46 0.30
CA GLU A 55 -3.71 16.25 0.55
C GLU A 55 -4.41 15.38 -0.49
N ILE A 56 -3.68 14.43 -1.09
CA ILE A 56 -4.22 13.49 -2.05
C ILE A 56 -4.95 12.38 -1.26
N PRO A 57 -6.27 12.21 -1.43
CA PRO A 57 -7.01 11.18 -0.70
C PRO A 57 -6.67 9.78 -1.22
N TYR A 58 -6.31 8.88 -0.31
CA TYR A 58 -6.00 7.49 -0.59
C TYR A 58 -6.54 6.59 0.51
N THR A 59 -6.75 5.32 0.18
CA THR A 59 -6.98 4.25 1.16
C THR A 59 -5.76 3.34 1.17
N PHE A 60 -5.22 3.02 2.34
CA PHE A 60 -4.14 2.03 2.47
C PHE A 60 -4.69 0.68 2.91
N CYS A 61 -4.25 -0.39 2.27
CA CYS A 61 -4.57 -1.77 2.61
C CYS A 61 -3.27 -2.57 2.73
N GLY A 62 -3.05 -3.14 3.90
CA GLY A 62 -1.86 -3.93 4.17
C GLY A 62 -1.97 -5.31 3.52
N ILE A 63 -0.87 -5.82 2.95
CA ILE A 63 -0.84 -7.20 2.41
C ILE A 63 -1.15 -8.23 3.52
N SER A 64 -0.77 -7.95 4.76
CA SER A 64 -1.05 -8.78 5.94
C SER A 64 -2.52 -8.82 6.35
N GLU A 65 -3.37 -7.95 5.80
CA GLU A 65 -4.80 -7.90 6.13
C GLU A 65 -5.62 -9.00 5.46
N GLY A 66 -4.98 -9.79 4.58
CA GLY A 66 -5.54 -10.98 3.97
C GLY A 66 -6.26 -10.72 2.64
N PRO A 67 -6.39 -11.76 1.80
CA PRO A 67 -6.86 -11.65 0.42
C PRO A 67 -8.30 -11.15 0.32
N MET A 68 -9.18 -11.53 1.25
CA MET A 68 -10.60 -11.14 1.22
C MET A 68 -10.78 -9.63 1.47
N LYS A 69 -10.04 -9.07 2.43
CA LYS A 69 -10.08 -7.62 2.71
C LYS A 69 -9.50 -6.84 1.55
N ILE A 70 -8.38 -7.30 1.00
CA ILE A 70 -7.76 -6.70 -0.19
C ILE A 70 -8.74 -6.71 -1.37
N LEU A 71 -9.38 -7.85 -1.65
CA LEU A 71 -10.35 -7.97 -2.75
C LEU A 71 -11.54 -7.01 -2.56
N ARG A 72 -12.08 -6.92 -1.34
CA ARG A 72 -13.16 -5.96 -1.02
C ARG A 72 -12.70 -4.52 -1.24
N GLN A 73 -11.47 -4.18 -0.89
CA GLN A 73 -10.93 -2.84 -1.15
C GLN A 73 -10.76 -2.59 -2.65
N VAL A 74 -10.27 -3.58 -3.41
CA VAL A 74 -10.11 -3.47 -4.87
C VAL A 74 -11.44 -3.20 -5.55
N THR A 75 -12.53 -3.87 -5.15
CA THR A 75 -13.85 -3.63 -5.76
C THR A 75 -14.38 -2.22 -5.46
N GLN A 76 -14.05 -1.66 -4.30
CA GLN A 76 -14.48 -0.32 -3.86
C GLN A 76 -13.70 0.85 -4.49
N HIS A 77 -12.56 0.60 -5.14
CA HIS A 77 -11.70 1.64 -5.69
C HIS A 77 -11.57 1.54 -7.22
N LYS A 78 -11.23 2.66 -7.89
CA LYS A 78 -11.04 2.71 -9.35
C LYS A 78 -9.58 2.54 -9.77
N VAL A 79 -8.65 3.12 -9.01
CA VAL A 79 -7.20 3.06 -9.25
C VAL A 79 -6.56 2.33 -8.09
N ILE A 80 -5.75 1.33 -8.40
CA ILE A 80 -5.04 0.49 -7.43
C ILE A 80 -3.54 0.69 -7.65
N HIS A 81 -2.79 0.98 -6.59
CA HIS A 81 -1.35 1.10 -6.61
C HIS A 81 -0.73 -0.02 -5.77
N LEU A 82 -0.15 -1.00 -6.43
CA LEU A 82 0.41 -2.20 -5.82
C LEU A 82 1.92 -2.06 -5.57
N HIS A 83 2.34 -2.35 -4.33
CA HIS A 83 3.72 -2.49 -3.91
C HIS A 83 3.95 -3.91 -3.38
N ALA A 84 4.48 -4.80 -4.22
CA ALA A 84 4.81 -6.16 -3.82
C ALA A 84 6.06 -6.66 -4.55
N SER A 85 6.95 -7.36 -3.84
CA SER A 85 8.18 -7.92 -4.43
C SER A 85 7.97 -9.28 -5.11
N ASN A 86 6.88 -9.99 -4.79
CA ASN A 86 6.62 -11.32 -5.33
C ASN A 86 5.99 -11.24 -6.74
N SER A 87 6.70 -11.71 -7.77
CA SER A 87 6.25 -11.75 -9.17
C SER A 87 4.94 -12.50 -9.40
N TYR A 88 4.73 -13.64 -8.73
CA TYR A 88 3.50 -14.42 -8.88
C TYR A 88 2.31 -13.66 -8.29
N PHE A 89 2.49 -13.05 -7.12
CA PHE A 89 1.46 -12.22 -6.50
C PHE A 89 1.12 -11.01 -7.38
N ARG A 90 2.13 -10.31 -7.93
CA ARG A 90 1.92 -9.20 -8.88
C ARG A 90 1.13 -9.64 -10.12
N CYS A 91 1.45 -10.79 -10.69
CA CYS A 91 0.75 -11.31 -11.86
C CYS A 91 -0.69 -11.69 -11.55
N ALA A 92 -0.93 -12.45 -10.47
CA ALA A 92 -2.28 -12.83 -10.05
C ALA A 92 -3.13 -11.61 -9.72
N PHE A 93 -2.55 -10.63 -9.01
CA PHE A 93 -3.22 -9.39 -8.67
C PHE A 93 -3.56 -8.54 -9.90
N ALA A 94 -2.64 -8.48 -10.87
CA ALA A 94 -2.88 -7.81 -12.15
C ALA A 94 -4.01 -8.45 -12.94
N LEU A 95 -4.08 -9.78 -12.97
CA LEU A 95 -5.19 -10.50 -13.59
C LEU A 95 -6.52 -10.18 -12.91
N VAL A 96 -6.57 -10.17 -11.57
CA VAL A 96 -7.78 -9.79 -10.83
C VAL A 96 -8.22 -8.36 -11.15
N CYS A 97 -7.28 -7.41 -11.18
CA CYS A 97 -7.60 -6.02 -11.53
C CYS A 97 -8.12 -5.90 -12.97
N PHE A 98 -7.50 -6.60 -13.91
CA PHE A 98 -7.93 -6.65 -15.31
C PHE A 98 -9.36 -7.19 -15.44
N LEU A 99 -9.66 -8.33 -14.81
CA LEU A 99 -10.99 -8.94 -14.84
C LEU A 99 -12.07 -8.03 -14.20
N LEU A 100 -11.69 -7.22 -13.21
CA LEU A 100 -12.57 -6.28 -12.53
C LEU A 100 -12.60 -4.88 -13.18
N GLY A 101 -11.90 -4.68 -14.31
CA GLY A 101 -11.83 -3.38 -15.00
C GLY A 101 -11.19 -2.27 -14.16
N LYS A 102 -10.19 -2.60 -13.34
CA LYS A 102 -9.53 -1.68 -12.41
C LYS A 102 -8.20 -1.21 -12.99
N LYS A 103 -7.94 0.10 -12.91
CA LYS A 103 -6.66 0.69 -13.31
C LYS A 103 -5.58 0.32 -12.30
N LEU A 104 -4.52 -0.33 -12.75
CA LEU A 104 -3.48 -0.87 -11.86
C LEU A 104 -2.10 -0.23 -12.10
N ILE A 105 -1.64 0.57 -11.13
CA ILE A 105 -0.26 1.07 -11.06
C ILE A 105 0.57 0.06 -10.26
N GLN A 106 1.67 -0.44 -10.82
CA GLN A 106 2.59 -1.34 -10.12
C GLN A 106 3.97 -0.71 -9.99
N THR A 107 4.52 -0.73 -8.79
CA THR A 107 5.93 -0.39 -8.57
C THR A 107 6.74 -1.67 -8.45
N ILE A 108 7.67 -1.87 -9.39
CA ILE A 108 8.56 -3.03 -9.40
C ILE A 108 9.76 -2.71 -8.53
N HIS A 109 9.92 -3.47 -7.45
CA HIS A 109 11.04 -3.34 -6.53
C HIS A 109 12.10 -4.37 -6.90
N GLY A 110 12.98 -4.02 -7.85
CA GLY A 110 14.05 -4.86 -8.39
C GLY A 110 14.11 -4.88 -9.91
N ASP A 111 15.06 -5.62 -10.48
CA ASP A 111 15.25 -5.70 -11.93
C ASP A 111 14.26 -6.67 -12.60
N LEU A 112 13.61 -6.20 -13.65
CA LEU A 112 12.87 -7.06 -14.57
C LEU A 112 13.83 -8.05 -15.24
N GLY A 113 13.44 -9.33 -15.28
CA GLY A 113 14.27 -10.36 -15.94
C GLY A 113 15.28 -11.06 -15.02
N ARG A 114 15.39 -10.67 -13.75
CA ARG A 114 16.33 -11.27 -12.78
C ARG A 114 16.01 -12.72 -12.37
N PHE A 115 14.82 -13.21 -12.67
CA PHE A 115 14.35 -14.52 -12.21
C PHE A 115 14.35 -15.60 -13.32
N SER A 116 13.88 -16.80 -12.99
CA SER A 116 13.72 -17.90 -13.97
C SER A 116 12.71 -17.54 -15.08
N ARG A 117 12.78 -18.26 -16.22
CA ARG A 117 11.96 -17.98 -17.42
C ARG A 117 10.46 -17.79 -17.12
N LEU A 118 9.88 -18.62 -16.25
CA LEU A 118 8.48 -18.54 -15.82
C LEU A 118 8.18 -17.27 -15.00
N ARG A 119 9.04 -16.90 -14.04
CA ARG A 119 8.85 -15.68 -13.23
C ARG A 119 8.99 -14.42 -14.08
N ASN A 120 9.90 -14.43 -15.05
CA ASN A 120 10.05 -13.34 -16.01
C ASN A 120 8.84 -13.23 -16.96
N LEU A 121 8.20 -14.35 -17.32
CA LEU A 121 6.95 -14.33 -18.09
C LEU A 121 5.81 -13.71 -17.27
N CYS A 122 5.66 -14.11 -16.00
CA CYS A 122 4.68 -13.51 -15.09
C CYS A 122 4.88 -12.00 -14.95
N ASP A 123 6.13 -11.54 -14.83
CA ASP A 123 6.43 -10.10 -14.77
C ASP A 123 6.01 -9.37 -16.05
N ARG A 124 6.27 -9.94 -17.23
CA ARG A 124 5.84 -9.33 -18.51
C ARG A 124 4.32 -9.26 -18.64
N ILE A 125 3.61 -10.32 -18.26
CA ILE A 125 2.14 -10.36 -18.27
C ILE A 125 1.61 -9.28 -17.32
N SER A 126 2.14 -9.25 -16.09
CA SER A 126 1.75 -8.28 -15.08
C SER A 126 1.92 -6.83 -15.55
N VAL A 127 3.05 -6.49 -16.20
CA VAL A 127 3.29 -5.16 -16.76
C VAL A 127 2.28 -4.83 -17.87
N ARG A 128 2.00 -5.77 -18.77
CA ARG A 128 1.02 -5.56 -19.85
C ARG A 128 -0.39 -5.29 -19.33
N LEU A 129 -0.80 -6.00 -18.28
CA LEU A 129 -2.13 -5.86 -17.68
C LEU A 129 -2.28 -4.57 -16.86
N SER A 130 -1.19 -3.90 -16.53
CA SER A 130 -1.18 -2.67 -15.73
C SER A 130 -1.65 -1.41 -16.48
N HIS A 131 -1.89 -1.48 -17.79
CA HIS A 131 -2.27 -0.33 -18.61
C HIS A 131 -3.79 -0.24 -18.92
N THR A 132 -4.59 -1.16 -18.39
CA THR A 132 -6.03 -1.27 -18.69
C THR A 132 -6.88 -0.62 -17.60
#